data_AF-A0A9P8HWW3-F1
#
_entry.id   AF-A0A9P8HWW3-F1
#
_cell.length_a   1.000
_cell.length_b   1.000
_cell.length_c   1.000
_cell.angle_alpha   90.00
_cell.angle_beta   90.00
_cell.angle_gamma   90.00
#
_symmetry.space_group_name_H-M   'P 1'
#
loop_
_entity.id
_entity.type
_entity.pdbx_description
1 polymer ?
#
loop_
_entity_poly.entity_id
_entity_poly.type
_entity_poly.pdbx_seq_one_letter_code
_entity_poly.pdbx_strand_id
1 'polypeptide(L)'
;MSSPPPDPAALAAAAEAFHQFTVEAFTLLAVGIAITVLRTFARVRFAGWRGLSGDDYLAWVAILFYIAETCLAYSVGNAANGLANNNMTDEQRAALSPDDPEYHLRVLGSKIQIAGWSTYSTLLWTLKTSLLIFYIRLTDGLAKHYRVRIYIGFAFLAASYIIVALNLYLSCRPFHKLWQIYPDPGNICQPAVSNQIIWVYWAFNVTTDLYIISIPLPMLWTTTLKPWRKIGLIFLFSGGIFVVVCATLRCALIVLDTANGAQLAGSWAVRETFVAVVTSNLPMLVPLLKTLLGPLIGSILSSRRSTQKLEDATPKDLVTFGGSSKSWRGRGPPTANPITNFTINESEEHIVENVNMQDLKEHLETRRD
;
A
#
# COMPACT_ATOMS: atom_id res chain seq x y z
N MET A 1 46.48 -23.35 -6.32
CA MET A 1 46.68 -22.16 -5.46
C MET A 1 45.38 -21.93 -4.73
N SER A 2 45.33 -22.23 -3.43
CA SER A 2 44.17 -21.88 -2.60
C SER A 2 44.03 -20.36 -2.62
N SER A 3 42.85 -19.86 -2.97
CA SER A 3 42.51 -18.45 -2.78
C SER A 3 42.82 -18.04 -1.34
N PRO A 4 43.35 -16.83 -1.10
CA PRO A 4 43.57 -16.35 0.27
C PRO A 4 42.25 -16.44 1.04
N PRO A 5 42.30 -16.80 2.34
CA PRO A 5 41.10 -16.80 3.16
C PRO A 5 40.42 -15.43 3.10
N PRO A 6 39.08 -15.37 3.09
CA PRO A 6 38.38 -14.10 3.01
C PRO A 6 38.81 -13.18 4.15
N ASP A 7 39.02 -11.90 3.84
CA ASP A 7 39.36 -10.87 4.83
C ASP A 7 38.32 -10.91 5.97
N PRO A 8 38.73 -11.11 7.24
CA PRO A 8 37.81 -11.12 8.37
C PRO A 8 36.96 -9.84 8.46
N ALA A 9 37.48 -8.70 7.99
CA ALA A 9 36.70 -7.46 7.90
C ALA A 9 35.56 -7.57 6.86
N ALA A 10 35.81 -8.21 5.73
CA ALA A 10 34.80 -8.41 4.68
C ALA A 10 33.70 -9.39 5.13
N LEU A 11 34.08 -10.45 5.86
CA LEU A 11 33.11 -11.39 6.45
C LEU A 11 32.22 -10.71 7.51
N ALA A 12 32.83 -9.88 8.36
CA ALA A 12 32.08 -9.11 9.36
C ALA A 12 31.11 -8.11 8.69
N ALA A 13 31.56 -7.40 7.65
CA ALA A 13 30.72 -6.48 6.90
C ALA A 13 29.55 -7.18 6.20
N ALA A 14 29.77 -8.37 5.62
CA ALA A 14 28.71 -9.17 4.99
C ALA A 14 27.68 -9.65 6.02
N ALA A 15 28.13 -10.08 7.20
CA ALA A 15 27.25 -10.48 8.30
C ALA A 15 26.43 -9.30 8.83
N GLU A 16 27.03 -8.12 8.97
CA GLU A 16 26.33 -6.90 9.38
C GLU A 16 25.27 -6.48 8.34
N ALA A 17 25.62 -6.48 7.05
CA ALA A 17 24.67 -6.17 5.97
C ALA A 17 23.48 -7.14 5.95
N PHE A 18 23.73 -8.44 6.15
CA PHE A 18 22.67 -9.44 6.27
C PHE A 18 21.78 -9.22 7.51
N HIS A 19 22.38 -8.86 8.64
CA HIS A 19 21.62 -8.54 9.86
C HIS A 19 20.72 -7.32 9.65
N GLN A 20 21.25 -6.23 9.07
CA GLN A 20 20.48 -5.03 8.77
C GLN A 20 19.31 -5.34 7.82
N PHE A 21 19.56 -6.08 6.74
CA PHE A 21 18.51 -6.53 5.82
C PHE A 21 17.44 -7.37 6.53
N THR A 22 17.85 -8.29 7.40
CA THR A 22 16.92 -9.14 8.16
C THR A 22 16.01 -8.31 9.07
N VAL A 23 16.60 -7.38 9.84
CA VAL A 23 15.83 -6.48 10.71
C VAL A 23 14.86 -5.65 9.87
N GLU A 24 15.30 -5.08 8.76
CA GLU A 24 14.44 -4.32 7.85
C GLU A 24 13.28 -5.19 7.33
N ALA A 25 13.57 -6.38 6.77
CA ALA A 25 12.55 -7.21 6.15
C ALA A 25 11.47 -7.67 7.15
N PHE A 26 11.86 -8.12 8.34
CA PHE A 26 10.91 -8.57 9.36
C PHE A 26 10.16 -7.40 10.03
N THR A 27 10.78 -6.22 10.16
CA THR A 27 10.05 -5.04 10.65
C THR A 27 9.01 -4.56 9.65
N LEU A 28 9.34 -4.51 8.36
CA LEU A 28 8.39 -4.18 7.29
C LEU A 28 7.24 -5.20 7.23
N LEU A 29 7.54 -6.50 7.36
CA LEU A 29 6.52 -7.55 7.44
C LEU A 29 5.58 -7.34 8.63
N ALA A 30 6.13 -7.10 9.83
CA ALA A 30 5.32 -6.88 11.03
C ALA A 30 4.40 -5.66 10.89
N VAL A 31 4.91 -4.56 10.32
CA VAL A 31 4.12 -3.36 10.02
C VAL A 31 3.04 -3.66 8.98
N GLY A 32 3.36 -4.40 7.91
CA GLY A 32 2.40 -4.80 6.88
C GLY A 32 1.25 -5.66 7.42
N ILE A 33 1.57 -6.60 8.32
CA ILE A 33 0.57 -7.41 9.04
C ILE A 33 -0.31 -6.51 9.91
N ALA A 34 0.30 -5.61 10.71
CA ALA A 34 -0.43 -4.70 11.58
C ALA A 34 -1.40 -3.79 10.80
N ILE A 35 -0.97 -3.27 9.65
CA ILE A 35 -1.82 -2.46 8.75
C ILE A 35 -2.98 -3.29 8.18
N THR A 36 -2.75 -4.56 7.83
CA THR A 36 -3.80 -5.45 7.32
C THR A 36 -4.81 -5.84 8.41
N VAL A 37 -4.34 -6.06 9.65
CA VAL A 37 -5.19 -6.23 10.82
C VAL A 37 -6.03 -4.98 11.05
N LEU A 38 -5.42 -3.79 11.03
CA LEU A 38 -6.12 -2.53 11.19
C LEU A 38 -7.16 -2.31 10.08
N ARG A 39 -6.84 -2.68 8.83
CA ARG A 39 -7.80 -2.69 7.72
C ARG A 39 -8.99 -3.57 8.06
N THR A 40 -8.73 -4.81 8.45
CA THR A 40 -9.78 -5.79 8.73
C THR A 40 -10.67 -5.29 9.87
N PHE A 41 -10.06 -4.75 10.93
CA PHE A 41 -10.79 -4.12 12.04
C PHE A 41 -11.66 -2.96 11.58
N ALA A 42 -11.12 -2.02 10.79
CA ALA A 42 -11.88 -0.90 10.24
C ALA A 42 -13.08 -1.39 9.42
N ARG A 43 -12.86 -2.39 8.56
CA ARG A 43 -13.89 -2.97 7.69
C ARG A 43 -14.99 -3.64 8.49
N VAL A 44 -14.64 -4.46 9.48
CA VAL A 44 -15.61 -5.09 10.38
C VAL A 44 -16.38 -4.02 11.19
N ARG A 45 -15.70 -2.98 11.67
CA ARG A 45 -16.32 -1.92 12.48
C ARG A 45 -17.32 -1.05 11.71
N PHE A 46 -17.08 -0.78 10.42
CA PHE A 46 -17.92 0.10 9.61
C PHE A 46 -18.90 -0.64 8.68
N ALA A 47 -18.53 -1.83 8.18
CA ALA A 47 -19.36 -2.61 7.26
C ALA A 47 -19.98 -3.86 7.91
N GLY A 48 -19.54 -4.25 9.11
CA GLY A 48 -19.97 -5.47 9.78
C GLY A 48 -19.35 -6.74 9.16
N TRP A 49 -19.45 -7.86 9.87
CA TRP A 49 -18.90 -9.15 9.43
C TRP A 49 -19.52 -9.67 8.12
N ARG A 50 -20.79 -9.35 7.86
CA ARG A 50 -21.48 -9.71 6.61
C ARG A 50 -21.16 -8.77 5.43
N GLY A 51 -20.46 -7.66 5.69
CA GLY A 51 -20.08 -6.66 4.69
C GLY A 51 -18.64 -6.80 4.17
N LEU A 52 -17.99 -7.92 4.49
CA LEU A 52 -16.68 -8.28 3.94
C LEU A 52 -16.83 -8.73 2.48
N SER A 53 -15.86 -8.37 1.66
CA SER A 53 -15.86 -8.65 0.21
C SER A 53 -14.57 -9.34 -0.21
N GLY A 54 -14.51 -9.76 -1.47
CA GLY A 54 -13.36 -10.50 -2.02
C GLY A 54 -12.00 -9.84 -1.75
N ASP A 55 -11.92 -8.51 -1.81
CA ASP A 55 -10.69 -7.76 -1.53
C ASP A 55 -10.21 -7.89 -0.07
N ASP A 56 -11.12 -8.09 0.88
CA ASP A 56 -10.78 -8.29 2.31
C ASP A 56 -10.13 -9.67 2.52
N TYR A 57 -10.58 -10.70 1.79
CA TYR A 57 -9.96 -12.04 1.83
C TYR A 57 -8.62 -12.08 1.08
N LEU A 58 -8.55 -11.44 -0.10
CA LEU A 58 -7.31 -11.36 -0.87
C LEU A 58 -6.20 -10.60 -0.15
N ALA A 59 -6.54 -9.65 0.73
CA ALA A 59 -5.54 -8.98 1.57
C ALA A 59 -4.81 -9.97 2.49
N TRP A 60 -5.53 -10.94 3.08
CA TRP A 60 -4.92 -11.98 3.91
C TRP A 60 -4.15 -13.02 3.09
N VAL A 61 -4.66 -13.39 1.92
CA VAL A 61 -3.91 -14.24 0.97
C VAL A 61 -2.59 -13.57 0.57
N ALA A 62 -2.60 -12.26 0.33
CA ALA A 62 -1.39 -11.48 0.07
C ALA A 62 -0.44 -11.51 1.28
N ILE A 63 -0.93 -11.38 2.52
CA ILE A 63 -0.07 -11.51 3.71
C ILE A 63 0.59 -12.89 3.79
N LEU A 64 -0.09 -13.98 3.42
CA LEU A 64 0.55 -15.31 3.38
C LEU A 64 1.71 -15.35 2.38
N PHE A 65 1.54 -14.79 1.19
CA PHE A 65 2.63 -14.69 0.21
C PHE A 65 3.73 -13.72 0.66
N TYR A 66 3.39 -12.67 1.41
CA TYR A 66 4.38 -11.73 1.95
C TYR A 66 5.24 -12.36 3.05
N ILE A 67 4.65 -13.18 3.91
CA ILE A 67 5.37 -14.01 4.87
C ILE A 67 6.30 -14.97 4.12
N ALA A 68 5.78 -15.68 3.11
CA ALA A 68 6.58 -16.62 2.32
C ALA A 68 7.75 -15.94 1.59
N GLU A 69 7.52 -14.77 0.98
CA GLU A 69 8.55 -13.96 0.33
C GLU A 69 9.65 -13.54 1.31
N THR A 70 9.26 -13.00 2.48
CA THR A 70 10.20 -12.58 3.53
C THR A 70 11.03 -13.77 4.05
N CYS A 71 10.39 -14.92 4.30
CA CYS A 71 11.07 -16.13 4.74
C CYS A 71 12.05 -16.67 3.68
N LEU A 72 11.68 -16.63 2.40
CA LEU A 72 12.56 -17.05 1.30
C LEU A 72 13.75 -16.11 1.16
N ALA A 73 13.53 -14.80 1.24
CA ALA A 73 14.59 -13.79 1.20
C ALA A 73 15.58 -13.96 2.36
N TYR A 74 15.09 -14.19 3.58
CA TYR A 74 15.93 -14.56 4.73
C TYR A 74 16.71 -15.86 4.49
N SER A 75 16.06 -16.88 3.91
CA SER A 75 16.66 -18.19 3.65
C SER A 75 17.80 -18.13 2.62
N VAL A 76 17.80 -17.17 1.68
CA VAL A 76 18.94 -16.95 0.77
C VAL A 76 20.20 -16.62 1.56
N GLY A 77 20.13 -15.69 2.52
CA GLY A 77 21.28 -15.31 3.34
C GLY A 77 21.63 -16.36 4.39
N ASN A 78 20.63 -16.91 5.09
CA ASN A 78 20.85 -17.82 6.21
C ASN A 78 21.19 -19.27 5.82
N ALA A 79 20.51 -19.82 4.81
CA ALA A 79 20.64 -21.22 4.42
C ALA A 79 21.55 -21.43 3.20
N ALA A 80 21.68 -20.43 2.32
CA ALA A 80 22.53 -20.49 1.13
C ALA A 80 23.75 -19.55 1.20
N ASN A 81 24.01 -18.87 2.33
CA ASN A 81 25.09 -17.88 2.50
C ASN A 81 25.11 -16.77 1.44
N GLY A 82 23.94 -16.41 0.90
CA GLY A 82 23.82 -15.44 -0.20
C GLY A 82 24.30 -15.97 -1.55
N LEU A 83 24.65 -17.25 -1.65
CA LEU A 83 25.20 -17.86 -2.86
C LEU A 83 24.11 -18.40 -3.77
N ALA A 84 24.29 -18.21 -5.08
CA ALA A 84 23.49 -18.82 -6.13
C ALA A 84 24.37 -19.11 -7.36
N ASN A 85 23.78 -19.51 -8.48
CA ASN A 85 24.50 -19.87 -9.70
C ASN A 85 25.00 -18.67 -10.54
N ASN A 86 24.97 -17.46 -10.00
CA ASN A 86 25.49 -16.23 -10.59
C ASN A 86 26.79 -15.76 -9.90
N ASN A 87 27.35 -14.63 -10.36
CA ASN A 87 28.55 -13.99 -9.80
C ASN A 87 29.76 -14.93 -9.68
N MET A 88 29.98 -15.76 -10.71
CA MET A 88 31.15 -16.65 -10.82
C MET A 88 31.77 -16.49 -12.21
N THR A 89 33.10 -16.43 -12.27
CA THR A 89 33.85 -16.57 -13.53
C THR A 89 33.87 -18.03 -14.00
N ASP A 90 34.18 -18.26 -15.27
CA ASP A 90 34.29 -19.61 -15.81
C ASP A 90 35.38 -20.43 -15.13
N GLU A 91 36.50 -19.80 -14.73
CA GLU A 91 37.55 -20.48 -13.97
C GLU A 91 37.07 -20.89 -12.58
N GLN A 92 36.32 -20.02 -11.88
CA GLN A 92 35.74 -20.33 -10.57
C GLN A 92 34.73 -21.48 -10.64
N ARG A 93 33.89 -21.51 -11.69
CA ARG A 93 32.94 -22.62 -11.92
C ARG A 93 33.66 -23.93 -12.20
N ALA A 94 34.71 -23.89 -13.02
CA ALA A 94 35.49 -25.08 -13.38
C ALA A 94 36.30 -25.63 -12.20
N ALA A 95 36.75 -24.75 -11.29
CA ALA A 95 37.52 -25.12 -10.11
C ALA A 95 36.65 -25.70 -8.97
N LEU A 96 35.34 -25.43 -8.98
CA LEU A 96 34.44 -25.87 -7.92
C LEU A 96 34.00 -27.33 -8.11
N SER A 97 34.43 -28.21 -7.19
CA SER A 97 34.04 -29.62 -7.21
C SER A 97 32.55 -29.79 -6.84
N PRO A 98 31.81 -30.72 -7.48
CA PRO A 98 30.46 -31.09 -7.05
C PRO A 98 30.35 -31.61 -5.61
N ASP A 99 31.45 -32.14 -5.04
CA ASP A 99 31.51 -32.63 -3.66
C ASP A 99 31.78 -31.51 -2.64
N ASP A 100 32.07 -30.28 -3.11
CA ASP A 100 32.31 -29.14 -2.25
C ASP A 100 30.98 -28.65 -1.62
N PRO A 101 30.93 -28.39 -0.30
CA PRO A 101 29.77 -27.78 0.34
C PRO A 101 29.25 -26.52 -0.36
N GLU A 102 30.14 -25.68 -0.90
CA GLU A 102 29.76 -24.46 -1.62
C GLU A 102 28.89 -24.76 -2.86
N TYR A 103 29.17 -25.86 -3.57
CA TYR A 103 28.37 -26.29 -4.72
C TYR A 103 26.91 -26.50 -4.33
N HIS A 104 26.67 -27.19 -3.21
CA HIS A 104 25.32 -27.45 -2.71
C HIS A 104 24.61 -26.19 -2.22
N LEU A 105 25.34 -25.26 -1.59
CA LEU A 105 24.79 -23.95 -1.19
C LEU A 105 24.32 -23.13 -2.40
N ARG A 106 25.11 -23.09 -3.49
CA ARG A 106 24.75 -22.39 -4.72
C ARG A 106 23.54 -23.01 -5.42
N VAL A 107 23.45 -24.33 -5.45
CA VAL A 107 22.27 -25.05 -5.97
C VAL A 107 21.04 -24.72 -5.14
N LEU A 108 21.16 -24.70 -3.81
CA LEU A 108 20.08 -24.36 -2.89
C LEU A 108 19.61 -22.91 -3.10
N GLY A 109 20.52 -21.94 -3.11
CA GLY A 109 20.17 -20.54 -3.30
C GLY A 109 19.53 -20.25 -4.66
N SER A 110 19.96 -20.94 -5.71
CA SER A 110 19.32 -20.84 -7.03
C SER A 110 17.87 -21.32 -7.01
N LYS A 111 17.57 -22.41 -6.29
CA LYS A 111 16.19 -22.91 -6.11
C LYS A 111 15.35 -21.95 -5.26
N ILE A 112 15.92 -21.40 -4.19
CA ILE A 112 15.25 -20.39 -3.35
C ILE A 112 14.93 -19.15 -4.19
N GLN A 113 15.82 -18.73 -5.09
CA GLN A 113 15.57 -17.58 -5.97
C GLN A 113 14.38 -17.78 -6.90
N ILE A 114 14.22 -18.98 -7.49
CA ILE A 114 13.04 -19.31 -8.31
C ILE A 114 11.76 -19.24 -7.47
N ALA A 115 11.79 -19.83 -6.27
CA ALA A 115 10.66 -19.75 -5.34
C ALA A 115 10.36 -18.29 -4.95
N GLY A 116 11.39 -17.48 -4.69
CA GLY A 116 11.29 -16.06 -4.36
C GLY A 116 10.64 -15.26 -5.47
N TRP A 117 11.07 -15.43 -6.72
CA TRP A 117 10.41 -14.80 -7.88
C TRP A 117 8.94 -15.20 -7.99
N SER A 118 8.62 -16.46 -7.73
CA SER A 118 7.25 -16.99 -7.82
C SER A 118 6.35 -16.37 -6.74
N THR A 119 6.78 -16.37 -5.48
CA THR A 119 6.00 -15.81 -4.36
C THR A 119 5.86 -14.30 -4.46
N TYR A 120 6.93 -13.61 -4.81
CA TYR A 120 6.94 -12.16 -5.05
C TYR A 120 5.98 -11.75 -6.18
N SER A 121 6.01 -12.46 -7.32
CA SER A 121 5.07 -12.21 -8.43
C SER A 121 3.62 -12.46 -8.00
N THR A 122 3.37 -13.57 -7.29
CA THR A 122 2.02 -13.92 -6.85
C THR A 122 1.48 -12.89 -5.85
N LEU A 123 2.32 -12.41 -4.94
CA LEU A 123 1.98 -11.34 -3.98
C LEU A 123 1.50 -10.09 -4.70
N LEU A 124 2.30 -9.54 -5.61
CA LEU A 124 1.97 -8.28 -6.29
C LEU A 124 0.73 -8.40 -7.16
N TRP A 125 0.55 -9.51 -7.90
CA TRP A 125 -0.66 -9.71 -8.69
C TRP A 125 -1.91 -9.92 -7.82
N THR A 126 -1.78 -10.53 -6.64
CA THR A 126 -2.87 -10.66 -5.67
C THR A 126 -3.30 -9.28 -5.15
N LEU A 127 -2.35 -8.42 -4.80
CA LEU A 127 -2.61 -7.05 -4.34
C LEU A 127 -3.28 -6.20 -5.44
N LYS A 128 -2.80 -6.29 -6.68
CA LYS A 128 -3.41 -5.64 -7.86
C LYS A 128 -4.83 -6.13 -8.12
N THR A 129 -5.07 -7.43 -7.96
CA THR A 129 -6.41 -8.02 -8.07
C THR A 129 -7.34 -7.49 -6.98
N SER A 130 -6.86 -7.38 -5.73
CA SER A 130 -7.61 -6.78 -4.63
C SER A 130 -7.98 -5.30 -4.91
N LEU A 131 -7.06 -4.53 -5.50
CA LEU A 131 -7.32 -3.16 -5.95
C LEU A 131 -8.40 -3.06 -7.03
N LEU A 132 -8.40 -3.97 -8.02
CA LEU A 132 -9.46 -3.98 -9.04
C LEU A 132 -10.84 -4.33 -8.45
N ILE A 133 -10.90 -5.28 -7.51
CA ILE A 133 -12.16 -5.58 -6.79
C ILE A 133 -12.63 -4.37 -5.99
N PHE A 134 -11.70 -3.67 -5.32
CA PHE A 134 -12.00 -2.41 -4.65
C PHE A 134 -12.58 -1.36 -5.64
N TYR A 135 -12.03 -1.26 -6.85
CA TYR A 135 -12.54 -0.34 -7.87
C TYR A 135 -13.93 -0.71 -8.38
N ILE A 136 -14.29 -2.00 -8.47
CA ILE A 136 -15.68 -2.40 -8.78
C ILE A 136 -16.63 -1.76 -7.76
N ARG A 137 -16.29 -1.84 -6.48
CA ARG A 137 -17.12 -1.32 -5.39
C ARG A 137 -17.14 0.20 -5.37
N LEU A 138 -16.00 0.84 -5.62
CA LEU A 138 -15.89 2.29 -5.64
C LEU A 138 -16.68 2.92 -6.80
N THR A 139 -16.70 2.23 -7.95
CA THR A 139 -17.42 2.66 -9.15
C THR A 139 -18.84 2.11 -9.23
N ASP A 140 -19.31 1.49 -8.15
CA ASP A 140 -20.69 1.00 -8.10
C ASP A 140 -21.66 2.20 -8.11
N GLY A 141 -22.63 2.16 -9.02
CA GLY A 141 -23.53 3.29 -9.31
C GLY A 141 -22.98 4.35 -10.28
N LEU A 142 -21.75 4.22 -10.79
CA LEU A 142 -21.23 5.08 -11.87
C LEU A 142 -21.52 4.52 -13.26
N ALA A 143 -21.16 5.30 -14.29
CA ALA A 143 -21.36 4.93 -15.69
C ALA A 143 -20.67 3.60 -16.07
N LYS A 144 -21.34 2.81 -16.93
CA LYS A 144 -20.93 1.45 -17.32
C LYS A 144 -19.51 1.35 -17.88
N HIS A 145 -18.99 2.41 -18.50
CA HIS A 145 -17.65 2.42 -19.09
C HIS A 145 -16.53 2.20 -18.05
N TYR A 146 -16.72 2.58 -16.77
CA TYR A 146 -15.75 2.28 -15.71
C TYR A 146 -15.65 0.78 -15.43
N ARG A 147 -16.79 0.08 -15.40
CA ARG A 147 -16.81 -1.37 -15.20
C ARG A 147 -16.09 -2.11 -16.34
N VAL A 148 -16.29 -1.67 -17.59
CA VAL A 148 -15.60 -2.26 -18.75
C VAL A 148 -14.08 -2.13 -18.61
N ARG A 149 -13.57 -0.96 -18.22
CA ARG A 149 -12.13 -0.76 -17.97
C ARG A 149 -11.61 -1.68 -16.86
N ILE A 150 -12.36 -1.86 -15.78
CA ILE A 150 -11.96 -2.75 -14.69
C ILE A 150 -11.89 -4.22 -15.17
N TYR A 151 -12.86 -4.69 -15.96
CA TYR A 151 -12.83 -6.05 -16.53
C TYR A 151 -11.68 -6.26 -17.53
N ILE A 152 -11.37 -5.26 -18.35
CA ILE A 152 -10.15 -5.27 -19.19
C ILE A 152 -8.90 -5.37 -18.30
N GLY A 153 -8.88 -4.66 -17.17
CA GLY A 153 -7.84 -4.77 -16.16
C GLY A 153 -7.66 -6.18 -15.61
N PHE A 154 -8.75 -6.88 -15.28
CA PHE A 154 -8.68 -8.28 -14.83
C PHE A 154 -8.10 -9.20 -15.91
N ALA A 155 -8.55 -9.05 -17.15
CA ALA A 155 -8.00 -9.82 -18.27
C ALA A 155 -6.51 -9.55 -18.48
N PHE A 156 -6.09 -8.28 -18.40
CA PHE A 156 -4.70 -7.87 -18.54
C PHE A 156 -3.82 -8.37 -17.39
N LEU A 157 -4.29 -8.29 -16.14
CA LEU A 157 -3.60 -8.88 -14.99
C LEU A 157 -3.46 -10.40 -15.10
N ALA A 158 -4.51 -11.11 -15.51
CA ALA A 158 -4.44 -12.56 -15.69
C ALA A 158 -3.45 -12.94 -16.80
N ALA A 159 -3.51 -12.26 -17.95
CA ALA A 159 -2.60 -12.54 -19.07
C ALA A 159 -1.15 -12.22 -18.72
N SER A 160 -0.89 -11.06 -18.10
CA SER A 160 0.46 -10.68 -17.66
C SER A 160 1.03 -11.65 -16.63
N TYR A 161 0.22 -12.13 -15.68
CA TYR A 161 0.66 -13.13 -14.69
C TYR A 161 1.09 -14.43 -15.37
N ILE A 162 0.28 -14.92 -16.31
CA ILE A 162 0.58 -16.13 -17.07
C ILE A 162 1.89 -15.95 -17.84
N ILE A 163 2.08 -14.81 -18.51
CA ILE A 163 3.31 -14.53 -19.26
C ILE A 163 4.54 -14.50 -18.35
N VAL A 164 4.46 -13.83 -17.19
CA VAL A 164 5.56 -13.77 -16.21
C VAL A 164 5.87 -15.14 -15.64
N ALA A 165 4.85 -15.93 -15.28
CA ALA A 165 5.03 -17.29 -14.77
C ALA A 165 5.66 -18.22 -15.82
N LEU A 166 5.15 -18.18 -17.06
CA LEU A 166 5.72 -18.96 -18.17
C LEU A 166 7.15 -18.53 -18.47
N ASN A 167 7.46 -17.23 -18.44
CA ASN A 167 8.81 -16.74 -18.64
C ASN A 167 9.76 -17.28 -17.56
N LEU A 168 9.36 -17.28 -16.29
CA LEU A 168 10.18 -17.81 -15.21
C LEU A 168 10.48 -19.31 -15.37
N TYR A 169 9.47 -20.13 -15.68
CA TYR A 169 9.65 -21.58 -15.75
C TYR A 169 10.13 -22.12 -17.10
N LEU A 170 9.91 -21.38 -18.20
CA LEU A 170 10.19 -21.87 -19.56
C LEU A 170 11.34 -21.14 -20.27
N SER A 171 11.88 -20.05 -19.72
CA SER A 171 12.98 -19.29 -20.34
C SER A 171 14.26 -20.12 -20.52
N CYS A 172 14.54 -21.03 -19.60
CA CYS A 172 15.74 -21.87 -19.62
C CYS A 172 15.39 -23.35 -19.86
N ARG A 173 16.00 -23.96 -20.89
CA ARG A 173 15.82 -25.37 -21.24
C ARG A 173 17.15 -26.09 -21.42
N PRO A 174 17.32 -27.30 -20.83
CA PRO A 174 16.43 -27.98 -19.88
C PRO A 174 16.31 -27.28 -18.51
N PHE A 175 15.20 -27.50 -17.80
CA PHE A 175 14.83 -26.77 -16.57
C PHE A 175 15.90 -26.84 -15.46
N HIS A 176 16.62 -27.95 -15.35
CA HIS A 176 17.67 -28.12 -14.33
C HIS A 176 18.85 -27.16 -14.49
N LYS A 177 19.01 -26.53 -15.66
CA LYS A 177 20.05 -25.51 -15.88
C LYS A 177 19.85 -24.25 -15.02
N LEU A 178 18.64 -24.01 -14.51
CA LEU A 178 18.37 -22.88 -13.60
C LEU A 178 19.13 -22.96 -12.27
N TRP A 179 19.64 -24.14 -11.91
CA TRP A 179 20.49 -24.34 -10.74
C TRP A 179 21.79 -25.09 -11.09
N GLN A 180 22.18 -25.11 -12.37
CA GLN A 180 23.46 -25.67 -12.80
C GLN A 180 24.59 -24.68 -12.49
N ILE A 181 25.71 -25.20 -11.98
CA ILE A 181 26.90 -24.39 -11.66
C ILE A 181 27.96 -24.49 -12.77
N TYR A 182 28.28 -25.72 -13.20
CA TYR A 182 29.24 -26.01 -14.25
C TYR A 182 28.67 -27.07 -15.23
N PRO A 183 28.88 -26.95 -16.56
CA PRO A 183 29.42 -25.78 -17.28
C PRO A 183 28.52 -24.54 -17.11
N ASP A 184 28.98 -23.35 -17.50
CA ASP A 184 28.15 -22.12 -17.38
C ASP A 184 26.81 -22.30 -18.10
N PRO A 185 25.66 -22.19 -17.40
CA PRO A 185 24.35 -22.31 -18.04
C PRO A 185 23.95 -21.07 -18.85
N GLY A 186 24.72 -19.96 -18.77
CA GLY A 186 24.45 -18.69 -19.43
C GLY A 186 23.44 -17.81 -18.67
N ASN A 187 23.40 -16.51 -19.00
CA ASN A 187 22.61 -15.49 -18.25
C ASN A 187 21.12 -15.82 -18.16
N ILE A 188 20.51 -16.37 -19.22
CA ILE A 188 19.09 -16.71 -19.25
C ILE A 188 18.71 -17.70 -18.12
N CYS A 189 19.64 -18.59 -17.76
CA CYS A 189 19.48 -19.65 -16.78
C CYS A 189 19.98 -19.27 -15.37
N GLN A 190 20.22 -17.99 -15.10
CA GLN A 190 20.66 -17.48 -13.79
C GLN A 190 19.55 -16.61 -13.18
N PRO A 191 18.61 -17.18 -12.40
CA PRO A 191 17.41 -16.47 -11.93
C PRO A 191 17.68 -15.15 -11.19
N ALA A 192 18.84 -15.01 -10.52
CA ALA A 192 19.20 -13.82 -9.78
C ALA A 192 19.54 -12.61 -10.68
N VAL A 193 20.05 -12.85 -11.91
CA VAL A 193 20.61 -11.82 -12.80
C VAL A 193 20.17 -11.97 -14.26
N SER A 194 19.18 -12.84 -14.53
CA SER A 194 18.71 -13.12 -15.88
C SER A 194 18.00 -11.91 -16.46
N ASN A 195 18.62 -11.29 -17.48
CA ASN A 195 18.09 -10.11 -18.15
C ASN A 195 16.68 -10.38 -18.68
N GLN A 196 16.46 -11.56 -19.28
CA GLN A 196 15.17 -11.94 -19.82
C GLN A 196 14.07 -11.97 -18.75
N ILE A 197 14.34 -12.59 -17.60
CA ILE A 197 13.37 -12.67 -16.49
C ILE A 197 13.07 -11.28 -15.94
N ILE A 198 14.12 -10.48 -15.72
CA ILE A 198 14.02 -9.15 -15.11
C ILE A 198 13.25 -8.19 -16.01
N TRP A 199 13.59 -8.10 -17.30
CA TRP A 199 12.95 -7.17 -18.23
C TRP A 199 11.48 -7.52 -18.48
N VAL A 200 11.16 -8.81 -18.66
CA VAL A 200 9.77 -9.25 -18.84
C VAL A 200 8.95 -8.97 -17.59
N TYR A 201 9.49 -9.31 -16.41
CA TYR A 201 8.84 -9.01 -15.14
C TYR A 201 8.59 -7.51 -14.98
N TRP A 202 9.64 -6.68 -15.13
CA TRP A 202 9.56 -5.23 -14.98
C TRP A 202 8.54 -4.62 -15.93
N ALA A 203 8.56 -5.01 -17.21
CA ALA A 203 7.64 -4.48 -18.21
C ALA A 203 6.17 -4.75 -17.83
N PHE A 204 5.84 -5.99 -17.47
CA PHE A 204 4.46 -6.33 -17.07
C PHE A 204 4.07 -5.76 -15.71
N ASN A 205 4.99 -5.71 -14.75
CA ASN A 205 4.73 -5.13 -13.44
C ASN A 205 4.41 -3.63 -13.56
N VAL A 206 5.24 -2.86 -14.26
CA VAL A 206 5.05 -1.41 -14.46
C VAL A 206 3.82 -1.12 -15.31
N THR A 207 3.63 -1.82 -16.43
CA THR A 207 2.48 -1.55 -17.31
C THR A 207 1.15 -1.87 -16.64
N THR A 208 1.09 -2.94 -15.83
CA THR A 208 -0.12 -3.24 -15.04
C THR A 208 -0.38 -2.21 -13.96
N ASP A 209 0.64 -1.66 -13.30
CA ASP A 209 0.47 -0.58 -12.33
C ASP A 209 -0.05 0.70 -12.99
N LEU A 210 0.57 1.12 -14.10
CA LEU A 210 0.13 2.29 -14.85
C LEU A 210 -1.31 2.14 -15.34
N TYR A 211 -1.68 0.94 -15.79
CA TYR A 211 -3.05 0.66 -16.19
C TYR A 211 -4.04 0.84 -15.03
N ILE A 212 -3.77 0.21 -13.88
CA ILE A 212 -4.65 0.28 -12.70
C ILE A 212 -4.79 1.72 -12.21
N ILE A 213 -3.68 2.45 -12.13
CA ILE A 213 -3.65 3.87 -11.77
C ILE A 213 -4.49 4.70 -12.74
N SER A 214 -4.51 4.38 -14.04
CA SER A 214 -5.29 5.14 -15.03
C SER A 214 -6.82 5.02 -14.85
N ILE A 215 -7.32 3.98 -14.18
CA ILE A 215 -8.76 3.70 -14.06
C ILE A 215 -9.51 4.85 -13.36
N PRO A 216 -9.11 5.32 -12.16
CA PRO A 216 -9.81 6.41 -11.48
C PRO A 216 -9.46 7.83 -11.96
N LEU A 217 -8.48 8.03 -12.87
CA LEU A 217 -8.06 9.38 -13.31
C LEU A 217 -9.19 10.21 -13.92
N PRO A 218 -10.00 9.69 -14.87
CA PRO A 218 -11.09 10.47 -15.43
C PRO A 218 -12.14 10.83 -14.38
N MET A 219 -12.37 9.95 -13.40
CA MET A 219 -13.34 10.17 -12.32
C MET A 219 -12.93 11.34 -11.41
N LEU A 220 -11.64 11.56 -11.21
CA LEU A 220 -11.12 12.69 -10.43
C LEU A 220 -11.34 14.04 -11.10
N TRP A 221 -11.45 14.06 -12.43
CA TRP A 221 -11.53 15.30 -13.22
C TRP A 221 -12.97 15.70 -13.51
N THR A 222 -13.89 14.74 -13.65
CA THR A 222 -15.27 15.03 -14.05
C THR A 222 -16.28 15.07 -12.90
N THR A 223 -15.98 14.49 -11.75
CA THR A 223 -16.98 14.29 -10.68
C THR A 223 -16.72 15.17 -9.46
N THR A 224 -17.77 15.86 -8.99
CA THR A 224 -17.83 16.57 -7.70
C THR A 224 -17.86 15.58 -6.52
N LEU A 225 -16.76 14.85 -6.33
CA LEU A 225 -16.63 13.93 -5.20
C LEU A 225 -16.51 14.70 -3.89
N LYS A 226 -17.13 14.18 -2.82
CA LYS A 226 -16.89 14.66 -1.46
C LYS A 226 -15.37 14.67 -1.20
N PRO A 227 -14.80 15.73 -0.61
CA PRO A 227 -13.35 15.92 -0.49
C PRO A 227 -12.63 14.71 0.15
N TRP A 228 -13.29 14.00 1.08
CA TRP A 228 -12.77 12.79 1.71
C TRP A 228 -12.56 11.60 0.76
N ARG A 229 -13.44 11.41 -0.23
CA ARG A 229 -13.26 10.36 -1.25
C ARG A 229 -12.13 10.73 -2.21
N LYS A 230 -11.93 12.03 -2.44
CA LYS A 230 -10.83 12.57 -3.26
C LYS A 230 -9.46 12.35 -2.58
N ILE A 231 -9.36 12.53 -1.27
CA ILE A 231 -8.13 12.27 -0.50
C ILE A 231 -7.71 10.79 -0.59
N GLY A 232 -8.64 9.85 -0.37
CA GLY A 232 -8.33 8.41 -0.48
C GLY A 232 -7.83 8.00 -1.88
N LEU A 233 -8.37 8.63 -2.92
CA LEU A 233 -7.89 8.44 -4.29
C LEU A 233 -6.48 9.02 -4.49
N ILE A 234 -6.21 10.26 -4.05
CA ILE A 234 -4.88 10.89 -4.18
C ILE A 234 -3.79 10.01 -3.51
N PHE A 235 -4.07 9.45 -2.34
CA PHE A 235 -3.13 8.54 -1.67
C PHE A 235 -2.89 7.23 -2.42
N LEU A 236 -3.92 6.68 -3.06
CA LEU A 236 -3.76 5.52 -3.95
C LEU A 236 -2.86 5.84 -5.15
N PHE A 237 -3.05 7.03 -5.73
CA PHE A 237 -2.23 7.51 -6.85
C PHE A 237 -0.77 7.67 -6.47
N SER A 238 -0.48 8.35 -5.35
CA SER A 238 0.90 8.54 -4.88
C SER A 238 1.56 7.22 -4.52
N GLY A 239 0.81 6.31 -3.90
CA GLY A 239 1.25 4.95 -3.60
C GLY A 239 1.63 4.15 -4.84
N GLY A 240 0.77 4.14 -5.86
CA GLY A 240 1.02 3.43 -7.11
C GLY A 240 2.23 3.98 -7.87
N ILE A 241 2.40 5.31 -7.92
CA ILE A 241 3.58 5.95 -8.53
C ILE A 241 4.86 5.52 -7.79
N PHE A 242 4.82 5.45 -6.45
CA PHE A 242 5.97 5.00 -5.68
C PHE A 242 6.35 3.55 -6.01
N VAL A 243 5.36 2.64 -6.11
CA VAL A 243 5.60 1.24 -6.51
C VAL A 243 6.28 1.15 -7.88
N VAL A 244 5.83 1.95 -8.85
CA VAL A 244 6.46 2.05 -10.18
C VAL A 244 7.92 2.52 -10.10
N VAL A 245 8.21 3.51 -9.24
CA VAL A 245 9.58 3.99 -9.01
C VAL A 245 10.45 2.89 -8.39
N CYS A 246 9.96 2.17 -7.38
CA CYS A 246 10.68 1.06 -6.76
C CYS A 246 10.98 -0.07 -7.76
N ALA A 247 10.00 -0.47 -8.57
CA ALA A 247 10.19 -1.47 -9.62
C ALA A 247 11.28 -1.04 -10.62
N THR A 248 11.29 0.25 -10.98
CA THR A 248 12.29 0.83 -11.90
C THR A 248 13.68 0.87 -11.28
N LEU A 249 13.81 1.25 -10.01
CA LEU A 249 15.08 1.22 -9.28
C LEU A 249 15.63 -0.20 -9.16
N ARG A 250 14.78 -1.19 -8.86
CA ARG A 250 15.19 -2.60 -8.83
C ARG A 250 15.77 -3.03 -10.18
N CYS A 251 15.08 -2.75 -11.28
CA CYS A 251 15.56 -3.10 -12.61
C CYS A 251 16.90 -2.41 -12.93
N ALA A 252 17.01 -1.11 -12.62
CA ALA A 252 18.25 -0.36 -12.82
C ALA A 252 19.42 -0.93 -12.02
N LEU A 253 19.20 -1.33 -10.76
CA LEU A 253 20.26 -1.88 -9.91
C LEU A 253 20.76 -3.24 -10.39
N ILE A 254 19.88 -4.13 -10.87
CA ILE A 254 20.35 -5.42 -11.40
C ILE A 254 21.13 -5.24 -12.71
N VAL A 255 20.74 -4.28 -13.55
CA VAL A 255 21.36 -4.06 -14.86
C VAL A 255 22.66 -3.26 -14.76
N LEU A 256 22.74 -2.29 -13.84
CA LEU A 256 23.88 -1.37 -13.74
C LEU A 256 24.94 -1.80 -12.73
N ASP A 257 24.58 -2.55 -11.68
CA ASP A 257 25.52 -3.04 -10.67
C ASP A 257 25.74 -4.55 -10.82
N THR A 258 26.76 -4.94 -11.57
CA THR A 258 27.08 -6.35 -11.84
C THR A 258 27.71 -7.07 -10.63
N ALA A 259 28.15 -6.34 -9.60
CA ALA A 259 28.84 -6.93 -8.45
C ALA A 259 27.87 -7.19 -7.29
N ASN A 260 27.06 -6.19 -6.91
CA ASN A 260 26.15 -6.27 -5.76
C ASN A 260 24.66 -6.16 -6.15
N GLY A 261 24.35 -5.99 -7.44
CA GLY A 261 23.00 -5.69 -7.92
C GLY A 261 21.94 -6.72 -7.54
N ALA A 262 22.27 -8.02 -7.50
CA ALA A 262 21.32 -9.06 -7.10
C ALA A 262 20.88 -8.93 -5.63
N GLN A 263 21.82 -8.62 -4.73
CA GLN A 263 21.52 -8.44 -3.30
C GLN A 263 20.77 -7.12 -3.05
N LEU A 264 21.21 -6.03 -3.68
CA LEU A 264 20.51 -4.74 -3.61
C LEU A 264 19.09 -4.85 -4.18
N ALA A 265 18.91 -5.58 -5.27
CA ALA A 265 17.61 -5.82 -5.88
C ALA A 265 16.68 -6.65 -4.99
N GLY A 266 17.21 -7.60 -4.22
CA GLY A 266 16.47 -8.30 -3.17
C GLY A 266 15.94 -7.33 -2.11
N SER A 267 16.77 -6.41 -1.62
CA SER A 267 16.35 -5.39 -0.65
C SER A 267 15.26 -4.46 -1.18
N TRP A 268 15.38 -4.03 -2.44
CA TRP A 268 14.34 -3.21 -3.08
C TRP A 268 13.05 -3.99 -3.37
N ALA A 269 13.13 -5.30 -3.62
CA ALA A 269 11.93 -6.13 -3.78
C ALA A 269 11.08 -6.14 -2.50
N VAL A 270 11.71 -6.31 -1.33
CA VAL A 270 11.01 -6.30 -0.02
C VAL A 270 10.38 -4.92 0.26
N ARG A 271 11.06 -3.83 -0.12
CA ARG A 271 10.51 -2.47 0.02
C ARG A 271 9.33 -2.24 -0.92
N GLU A 272 9.41 -2.76 -2.14
CA GLU A 272 8.32 -2.67 -3.11
C GLU A 272 7.09 -3.44 -2.63
N THR A 273 7.25 -4.68 -2.16
CA THR A 273 6.14 -5.48 -1.63
C THR A 273 5.53 -4.83 -0.39
N PHE A 274 6.35 -4.28 0.50
CA PHE A 274 5.88 -3.48 1.63
C PHE A 274 5.00 -2.32 1.18
N VAL A 275 5.46 -1.48 0.25
CA VAL A 275 4.66 -0.33 -0.19
C VAL A 275 3.42 -0.76 -0.96
N ALA A 276 3.47 -1.84 -1.75
CA ALA A 276 2.28 -2.40 -2.37
C ALA A 276 1.24 -2.86 -1.33
N VAL A 277 1.67 -3.51 -0.23
CA VAL A 277 0.79 -3.91 0.88
C VAL A 277 0.21 -2.68 1.57
N VAL A 278 1.01 -1.67 1.90
CA VAL A 278 0.51 -0.45 2.55
C VAL A 278 -0.51 0.27 1.67
N THR A 279 -0.18 0.48 0.41
CA THR A 279 -0.98 1.29 -0.52
C THR A 279 -2.30 0.60 -0.91
N SER A 280 -2.29 -0.71 -1.06
CA SER A 280 -3.52 -1.50 -1.28
C SER A 280 -4.44 -1.51 -0.07
N ASN A 281 -3.88 -1.43 1.15
CA ASN A 281 -4.63 -1.42 2.40
C ASN A 281 -5.22 -0.05 2.77
N LEU A 282 -4.55 1.04 2.37
CA LEU A 282 -4.86 2.41 2.78
C LEU A 282 -6.29 2.92 2.48
N PRO A 283 -6.93 2.61 1.33
CA PRO A 283 -8.28 3.14 1.01
C PRO A 283 -9.33 2.75 2.02
N MET A 284 -9.20 1.55 2.59
CA MET A 284 -10.12 1.00 3.57
C MET A 284 -9.91 1.56 4.96
N LEU A 285 -8.76 2.18 5.22
CA LEU A 285 -8.44 2.85 6.48
C LEU A 285 -8.95 4.29 6.54
N VAL A 286 -9.26 4.92 5.40
CA VAL A 286 -9.73 6.31 5.33
C VAL A 286 -10.91 6.61 6.26
N PRO A 287 -11.95 5.76 6.38
CA PRO A 287 -13.04 6.01 7.33
C PRO A 287 -12.58 6.02 8.79
N LEU A 288 -11.67 5.13 9.16
CA LEU A 288 -11.12 5.04 10.51
C LEU A 288 -10.24 6.26 10.83
N LEU A 289 -9.39 6.67 9.88
CA LEU A 289 -8.58 7.88 9.99
C LEU A 289 -9.45 9.13 10.17
N LYS A 290 -10.59 9.22 9.49
CA LYS A 290 -11.55 10.31 9.68
C LYS A 290 -12.09 10.35 11.11
N THR A 291 -12.48 9.21 11.67
CA THR A 291 -13.01 9.14 13.04
C THR A 291 -11.96 9.47 14.09
N LEU A 292 -10.71 9.04 13.88
CA LEU A 292 -9.61 9.24 14.82
C LEU A 292 -9.01 10.66 14.75
N LEU A 293 -8.85 11.21 13.55
CA LEU A 293 -8.29 12.55 13.33
C LEU A 293 -9.34 13.67 13.38
N GLY A 294 -10.64 13.35 13.28
CA GLY A 294 -11.72 14.33 13.35
C GLY A 294 -11.67 15.24 14.57
N PRO A 295 -11.50 14.71 15.81
CA PRO A 295 -11.38 15.51 17.02
C PRO A 295 -10.11 16.38 17.04
N LEU A 296 -8.98 15.86 16.57
CA LEU A 296 -7.70 16.59 16.52
C LEU A 296 -7.73 17.73 15.51
N ILE A 297 -8.28 17.48 14.32
CA ILE A 297 -8.46 18.50 13.27
C ILE A 297 -9.47 19.56 13.71
N GLY A 298 -10.56 19.15 14.38
CA GLY A 298 -11.54 20.06 14.96
C GLY A 298 -10.94 20.98 16.03
N SER A 299 -10.05 20.45 16.88
CA SER A 299 -9.34 21.22 17.91
C SER A 299 -8.35 22.24 17.30
N ILE A 300 -7.60 21.85 16.26
CA ILE A 300 -6.65 22.74 15.57
C ILE A 300 -7.38 23.86 14.79
N LEU A 301 -8.50 23.53 14.14
CA LEU A 301 -9.32 24.51 13.42
C LEU A 301 -10.08 25.46 14.37
N SER A 302 -10.55 24.97 15.53
CA SER A 302 -11.19 25.85 16.52
C SER A 302 -10.17 26.77 17.21
N SER A 303 -8.95 26.27 17.46
CA SER A 303 -7.82 27.06 17.96
C SER A 303 -7.51 28.23 17.01
N ARG A 304 -7.40 27.98 15.70
CA ARG A 304 -7.19 29.05 14.70
C ARG A 304 -8.32 30.07 14.64
N ARG A 305 -9.58 29.64 14.75
CA ARG A 305 -10.73 30.56 14.81
C ARG A 305 -10.74 31.41 16.10
N SER A 306 -10.29 30.85 17.21
CA SER A 306 -10.16 31.58 18.47
C SER A 306 -9.07 32.65 18.42
N THR A 307 -7.96 32.40 17.71
CA THR A 307 -6.90 33.39 17.50
C THR A 307 -7.36 34.53 16.58
N GLN A 308 -8.09 34.19 15.51
CA GLN A 308 -8.60 35.17 14.55
C GLN A 308 -9.67 36.11 15.17
N LYS A 309 -10.51 35.57 16.07
CA LYS A 309 -11.50 36.37 16.81
C LYS A 309 -10.86 37.32 17.85
N LEU A 310 -9.63 37.06 18.27
CA LEU A 310 -8.88 37.93 19.19
C LEU A 310 -8.20 39.10 18.43
N GLU A 311 -7.77 38.89 17.19
CA GLU A 311 -7.26 39.96 16.32
C GLU A 311 -8.35 40.96 15.90
N ASP A 312 -9.55 40.47 15.53
CA ASP A 312 -10.69 41.34 15.16
C ASP A 312 -11.31 42.10 16.34
N ALA A 313 -11.04 41.70 17.59
CA ALA A 313 -11.58 42.33 18.80
C ALA A 313 -10.72 43.48 19.34
N THR A 314 -9.70 43.94 18.59
CA THR A 314 -8.86 45.08 18.99
C THR A 314 -9.10 46.30 18.09
N PRO A 315 -10.14 47.12 18.33
CA PRO A 315 -10.22 48.44 17.71
C PRO A 315 -9.10 49.31 18.29
N LYS A 316 -8.18 49.76 17.44
CA LYS A 316 -7.26 50.86 17.75
C LYS A 316 -8.03 52.18 17.68
N ASP A 317 -8.84 52.48 18.69
CA ASP A 317 -9.37 53.83 18.87
C ASP A 317 -8.60 54.54 19.99
N LEU A 318 -7.92 55.60 19.59
CA LEU A 318 -7.18 56.51 20.44
C LEU A 318 -8.08 57.11 21.52
N VAL A 319 -7.70 56.92 22.78
CA VAL A 319 -8.28 57.66 23.90
C VAL A 319 -7.57 59.02 23.99
N THR A 320 -8.23 60.07 23.49
CA THR A 320 -7.83 61.47 23.74
C THR A 320 -8.37 61.90 25.11
N PHE A 321 -7.49 62.46 25.95
CA PHE A 321 -7.79 62.94 27.30
C PHE A 321 -8.78 64.12 27.28
N GLY A 322 -9.89 64.00 28.01
CA GLY A 322 -10.77 65.12 28.37
C GLY A 322 -12.13 65.09 27.68
N GLY A 323 -13.12 64.42 28.28
CA GLY A 323 -14.50 64.49 27.82
C GLY A 323 -15.44 63.62 28.64
N SER A 324 -16.11 64.22 29.63
CA SER A 324 -17.24 63.60 30.32
C SER A 324 -18.40 63.44 29.33
N SER A 325 -18.99 62.25 29.20
CA SER A 325 -20.37 62.13 28.72
C SER A 325 -21.04 60.83 29.15
N LYS A 326 -22.27 61.03 29.62
CA LYS A 326 -23.22 60.06 30.17
C LYS A 326 -23.77 59.10 29.11
N SER A 327 -24.35 58.03 29.62
CA SER A 327 -25.12 57.01 28.92
C SER A 327 -26.19 57.59 27.98
N TRP A 328 -26.37 56.93 26.84
CA TRP A 328 -27.59 57.03 26.06
C TRP A 328 -28.03 55.62 25.61
N ARG A 329 -29.11 55.13 26.24
CA ARG A 329 -29.92 54.03 25.69
C ARG A 329 -30.70 54.61 24.52
N GLY A 330 -30.22 54.40 23.29
CA GLY A 330 -30.91 54.77 22.06
C GLY A 330 -31.43 53.54 21.33
N ARG A 331 -32.75 53.39 21.26
CA ARG A 331 -33.49 52.39 20.50
C ARG A 331 -33.40 52.76 19.01
N GLY A 332 -32.73 51.94 18.19
CA GLY A 332 -32.64 52.14 16.73
C GLY A 332 -33.94 51.83 15.99
N PRO A 333 -34.14 52.37 14.76
CA PRO A 333 -35.38 52.22 14.00
C PRO A 333 -35.55 50.79 13.43
N PRO A 334 -36.79 50.32 13.21
CA PRO A 334 -37.04 48.97 12.73
C PRO A 334 -36.73 48.86 11.23
N THR A 335 -35.84 47.92 10.88
CA THR A 335 -35.57 47.55 9.48
C THR A 335 -36.56 46.49 9.00
N ALA A 336 -37.12 46.70 7.80
CA ALA A 336 -38.23 45.92 7.24
C ALA A 336 -37.83 44.60 6.55
N ASN A 337 -36.60 44.10 6.72
CA ASN A 337 -36.17 42.80 6.20
C ASN A 337 -35.13 42.17 7.14
N PRO A 338 -35.47 41.11 7.90
CA PRO A 338 -34.46 40.35 8.63
C PRO A 338 -33.73 39.41 7.66
N ILE A 339 -32.44 39.64 7.44
CA ILE A 339 -31.54 38.64 6.87
C ILE A 339 -31.31 37.59 7.97
N THR A 340 -31.85 36.40 7.80
CA THR A 340 -31.57 35.25 8.67
C THR A 340 -30.12 34.79 8.45
N ASN A 341 -29.22 35.21 9.35
CA ASN A 341 -27.96 34.50 9.54
C ASN A 341 -28.28 33.13 10.13
N PHE A 342 -28.21 32.08 9.31
CA PHE A 342 -28.20 30.70 9.77
C PHE A 342 -26.86 30.42 10.46
N THR A 343 -26.82 30.65 11.78
CA THR A 343 -25.88 29.97 12.67
C THR A 343 -26.33 28.52 12.79
N ILE A 344 -25.70 27.64 12.02
CA ILE A 344 -25.74 26.19 12.24
C ILE A 344 -24.81 25.90 13.42
N ASN A 345 -25.33 26.05 14.63
CA ASN A 345 -24.92 25.27 15.78
C ASN A 345 -25.90 25.54 16.93
N GLU A 346 -26.97 24.77 17.04
CA GLU A 346 -27.53 24.43 18.34
C GLU A 346 -28.51 23.25 18.26
N SER A 347 -28.35 22.37 19.25
CA SER A 347 -29.30 21.37 19.76
C SER A 347 -29.41 20.02 19.03
N GLU A 348 -28.47 19.12 19.36
CA GLU A 348 -28.87 17.82 19.92
C GLU A 348 -29.60 18.10 21.24
N GLU A 349 -30.93 18.14 21.22
CA GLU A 349 -31.82 17.82 22.34
C GLU A 349 -33.27 17.91 21.83
N HIS A 350 -34.10 16.94 22.22
CA HIS A 350 -35.52 16.74 21.84
C HIS A 350 -35.81 16.00 20.52
N ILE A 351 -35.70 14.68 20.55
CA ILE A 351 -36.68 13.79 19.91
C ILE A 351 -37.40 13.03 21.02
N VAL A 352 -38.45 13.64 21.55
CA VAL A 352 -39.60 12.91 22.08
C VAL A 352 -40.65 13.06 20.99
N GLU A 353 -40.93 11.98 20.27
CA GLU A 353 -42.05 11.96 19.34
C GLU A 353 -43.35 12.20 20.12
N ASN A 354 -44.14 13.15 19.62
CA ASN A 354 -45.48 13.44 20.09
C ASN A 354 -46.37 12.20 19.87
N VAL A 355 -46.51 11.36 20.89
CA VAL A 355 -47.64 10.45 21.00
C VAL A 355 -48.80 11.23 21.58
N ASN A 356 -49.87 11.37 20.81
CA ASN A 356 -51.10 12.00 21.25
C ASN A 356 -51.75 11.15 22.37
N MET A 357 -51.82 11.68 23.60
CA MET A 357 -52.38 10.98 24.77
C MET A 357 -53.88 10.67 24.64
N GLN A 358 -54.58 11.25 23.67
CA GLN A 358 -55.99 10.93 23.42
C GLN A 358 -56.16 9.57 22.72
N ASP A 359 -55.24 9.18 21.83
CA ASP A 359 -55.29 7.88 21.12
C ASP A 359 -54.97 6.69 22.05
N LEU A 360 -54.20 6.92 23.12
CA LEU A 360 -53.83 5.86 24.08
C LEU A 360 -54.96 5.49 25.04
N LYS A 361 -55.93 6.40 25.28
CA LYS A 361 -57.12 6.10 26.11
C LYS A 361 -58.14 5.26 25.34
N GLU A 362 -58.35 5.56 24.06
CA GLU A 362 -59.31 4.82 23.21
C GLU A 362 -58.87 3.37 22.98
N HIS A 363 -57.56 3.11 22.94
CA HIS A 363 -56.97 1.76 22.78
C HIS A 363 -56.98 0.90 24.06
N LEU A 364 -57.17 1.51 25.23
CA LEU A 364 -57.20 0.80 26.52
C LEU A 364 -58.63 0.46 26.97
N GLU A 365 -59.65 1.17 26.48
CA GLU A 365 -61.06 0.84 26.73
C GLU A 365 -61.57 -0.30 25.84
N THR A 366 -61.02 -0.47 24.64
CA THR A 366 -61.39 -1.57 23.71
C THR A 366 -60.81 -2.95 24.06
N ARG A 367 -60.01 -3.07 25.13
CA ARG A 367 -59.46 -4.36 25.62
C ARG A 367 -60.06 -4.83 26.95
N ARG A 368 -61.10 -4.16 27.47
CA ARG A 368 -61.77 -4.54 28.73
C ARG A 368 -63.21 -5.04 28.53
N ASP A 369 -63.58 -5.37 27.32
CA ASP A 369 -64.68 -6.29 26.97
C ASP A 369 -64.07 -7.48 26.21
#